data_AF-A0A2E1HLE9-F1
#
_entry.id   AF-A0A2E1HLE9-F1
#
_cell.length_a   1.000
_cell.length_b   1.000
_cell.length_c   1.000
_cell.angle_alpha   90.00
_cell.angle_beta   90.00
_cell.angle_gamma   90.00
#
_symmetry.space_group_name_H-M   'P 1'
#
loop_
_entity.id
_entity.type
_entity.pdbx_description
1 polymer ?
#
loop_
_entity_poly.entity_id
_entity_poly.type
_entity_poly.pdbx_seq_one_letter_code
_entity_poly.pdbx_strand_id
1 'polypeptide(L)'
;MNYSVMIQFLQLCEFITFMFMKIYIILILTFPLYLSSQYTGAVPWKNCFGINAECKTYPKDGYLVGCSNIKVKSSSDPVLVIIKKSDKVIKHAYISGNSSYNFQVPDGIYQVFFYYGDNWNSNKKMKSGECSNAYGGWEKNEFVSKDNPISLEGQIMTYTLTRVNYGNFNPKRSSLDEAL
;
A
#
# COMPACT_ATOMS: atom_id res chain seq x y z
N MET A 1 64.13 20.54 20.11
CA MET A 1 62.81 20.21 19.52
C MET A 1 61.75 20.86 20.39
N ASN A 2 60.98 21.81 19.84
CA ASN A 2 60.11 22.69 20.61
C ASN A 2 58.82 21.97 21.07
N TYR A 3 58.72 21.72 22.38
CA TYR A 3 57.53 21.16 23.04
C TYR A 3 56.24 21.92 22.70
N SER A 4 56.33 23.22 22.41
CA SER A 4 55.19 24.05 22.00
C SER A 4 54.55 23.62 20.67
N VAL A 5 55.35 23.15 19.70
CA VAL A 5 54.83 22.67 18.40
C VAL A 5 54.11 21.32 18.58
N MET A 6 54.62 20.48 19.48
CA MET A 6 54.04 19.17 19.78
C MET A 6 52.66 19.30 20.45
N ILE A 7 52.49 20.27 21.36
CA ILE A 7 51.21 20.54 22.04
C ILE A 7 50.16 21.08 21.05
N GLN A 8 50.54 21.97 20.13
CA GLN A 8 49.63 22.44 19.08
C GLN A 8 49.16 21.29 18.17
N PHE A 9 50.04 20.35 17.82
CA PHE A 9 49.68 19.18 17.01
C PHE A 9 48.72 18.24 17.74
N LEU A 10 48.92 17.99 19.04
CA LEU A 10 48.02 17.17 19.86
C LEU A 10 46.63 17.81 19.98
N GLN A 11 46.56 19.12 20.21
CA GLN A 11 45.30 19.84 20.36
C GLN A 11 44.52 19.95 19.04
N LEU A 12 45.21 20.07 17.90
CA LEU A 12 44.60 19.95 16.57
C LEU A 12 44.05 18.54 16.33
N CYS A 13 44.77 17.50 16.75
CA CYS A 13 44.34 16.11 16.57
C CYS A 13 43.06 15.79 17.34
N GLU A 14 42.95 16.23 18.60
CA GLU A 14 41.73 16.04 19.39
C GLU A 14 40.53 16.80 18.79
N PHE A 15 40.76 18.03 18.30
CA PHE A 15 39.72 18.84 17.68
C PHE A 15 39.20 18.21 16.37
N ILE A 16 40.10 17.66 15.57
CA ILE A 16 39.78 16.96 14.32
C ILE A 16 38.99 15.68 14.62
N THR A 17 39.45 14.86 15.58
CA THR A 17 38.76 13.62 15.97
C THR A 17 37.34 13.90 16.48
N PHE A 18 37.16 14.97 17.26
CA PHE A 18 35.86 15.42 17.76
C PHE A 18 34.91 15.91 16.65
N MET A 19 35.45 16.58 15.62
CA MET A 19 34.66 16.99 14.45
C MET A 19 34.18 15.80 13.62
N PHE A 20 35.05 14.83 13.34
CA PHE A 20 34.68 13.63 12.57
C PHE A 20 33.63 12.78 13.30
N MET A 21 33.70 12.67 14.63
CA MET A 21 32.71 11.95 15.42
C MET A 21 31.31 12.58 15.35
N LYS A 22 31.22 13.92 15.40
CA LYS A 22 29.94 14.64 15.29
C LYS A 22 29.33 14.55 13.89
N ILE A 23 30.15 14.61 12.84
CA ILE A 23 29.69 14.42 11.45
C ILE A 23 29.09 13.02 11.27
N TYR A 24 29.70 11.99 11.87
CA TYR A 24 29.21 10.62 11.81
C TYR A 24 27.85 10.45 12.52
N ILE A 25 27.65 11.11 13.66
CA ILE A 25 26.38 11.09 14.41
C ILE A 25 25.25 11.80 13.63
N ILE A 26 25.56 12.89 12.92
CA ILE A 26 24.59 13.62 12.09
C ILE A 26 24.18 12.78 10.85
N LEU A 27 25.12 12.05 10.26
CA LEU A 27 24.84 11.12 9.15
C LEU A 27 23.89 9.99 9.57
N ILE A 28 24.04 9.44 10.77
CA ILE A 28 23.15 8.39 11.29
C ILE A 28 21.72 8.92 11.57
N LEU A 29 21.57 10.18 12.01
CA LEU A 29 20.26 10.82 12.23
C LEU A 29 19.55 11.28 10.95
N THR A 30 20.26 11.30 9.83
CA THR A 30 19.75 11.71 8.51
C THR A 30 19.59 10.57 7.52
N PHE A 31 19.94 9.33 7.90
CA PHE A 31 19.51 8.16 7.16
C PHE A 31 17.98 8.10 7.25
N PRO A 32 17.24 8.29 6.13
CA PRO A 32 15.81 8.05 6.15
C PRO A 32 15.64 6.57 6.49
N LEU A 33 15.10 6.30 7.67
CA LEU A 33 14.41 5.03 7.90
C LEU A 33 13.32 5.00 6.84
N TYR A 34 13.55 4.24 5.77
CA TYR A 34 12.56 3.99 4.75
C TYR A 34 11.39 3.28 5.44
N LEU A 35 10.44 4.08 5.93
CA LEU A 35 9.14 3.61 6.37
C LEU A 35 8.40 3.21 5.09
N SER A 36 8.69 2.00 4.64
CA SER A 36 8.13 1.33 3.47
C SER A 36 6.68 0.92 3.69
N SER A 37 5.86 1.78 4.31
CA SER A 37 4.46 1.52 4.61
C SER A 37 3.63 2.77 4.37
N GLN A 38 2.48 2.60 3.73
CA GLN A 38 1.52 3.67 3.50
C GLN A 38 0.41 3.66 4.57
N TYR A 39 -0.32 4.77 4.71
CA TYR A 39 -1.46 4.83 5.63
C TYR A 39 -2.66 4.06 5.05
N THR A 40 -3.49 3.48 5.93
CA THR A 40 -4.72 2.78 5.52
C THR A 40 -5.68 3.73 4.79
N GLY A 41 -6.15 3.31 3.62
CA GLY A 41 -7.03 4.10 2.75
C GLY A 41 -6.28 4.91 1.69
N ALA A 42 -4.95 4.86 1.65
CA ALA A 42 -4.18 5.53 0.62
C ALA A 42 -4.49 4.95 -0.77
N VAL A 43 -4.55 5.84 -1.77
CA VAL A 43 -4.91 5.53 -3.17
C VAL A 43 -3.68 5.72 -4.07
N PRO A 44 -2.67 4.82 -4.02
CA PRO A 44 -1.39 5.02 -4.71
C PRO A 44 -1.56 5.18 -6.23
N TRP A 45 -2.57 4.53 -6.82
CA TRP A 45 -2.84 4.57 -8.26
C TRP A 45 -3.89 5.61 -8.68
N LYS A 46 -4.06 6.69 -7.89
CA LYS A 46 -5.05 7.74 -8.18
C LYS A 46 -4.92 8.38 -9.55
N ASN A 47 -3.71 8.43 -10.09
CA ASN A 47 -3.43 9.02 -11.41
C ASN A 47 -3.99 8.17 -12.56
N CYS A 48 -4.34 6.91 -12.28
CA CYS A 48 -4.90 5.98 -13.26
C CYS A 48 -6.39 5.71 -13.01
N PHE A 49 -6.72 5.37 -11.76
CA PHE A 49 -8.06 4.89 -11.41
C PHE A 49 -8.86 5.88 -10.56
N GLY A 50 -8.33 7.09 -10.35
CA GLY A 50 -8.95 8.11 -9.53
C GLY A 50 -8.93 7.81 -8.03
N ILE A 51 -9.63 8.65 -7.27
CA ILE A 51 -9.82 8.51 -5.83
C ILE A 51 -11.07 7.69 -5.52
N ASN A 52 -11.17 7.16 -4.30
CA ASN A 52 -12.37 6.46 -3.83
C ASN A 52 -13.51 7.45 -3.54
N ALA A 53 -14.31 7.77 -4.57
CA ALA A 53 -15.50 8.58 -4.41
C ALA A 53 -16.53 7.96 -3.43
N GLU A 54 -17.29 8.78 -2.72
CA GLU A 54 -18.41 8.29 -1.91
C GLU A 54 -19.50 7.68 -2.80
N CYS A 55 -20.22 6.70 -2.27
CA CYS A 55 -21.42 6.21 -2.94
C CYS A 55 -22.57 7.18 -2.70
N LYS A 56 -23.26 7.51 -3.79
CA LYS A 56 -24.50 8.29 -3.77
C LYS A 56 -25.65 7.39 -4.16
N THR A 57 -26.77 7.52 -3.48
CA THR A 57 -28.03 6.89 -3.89
C THR A 57 -28.63 7.69 -5.04
N TYR A 58 -29.20 7.01 -6.04
CA TYR A 58 -29.83 7.67 -7.18
C TYR A 58 -30.92 6.80 -7.80
N PRO A 59 -31.97 7.41 -8.38
CA PRO A 59 -32.98 6.67 -9.12
C PRO A 59 -32.41 6.13 -10.44
N LYS A 60 -32.71 4.86 -10.76
CA LYS A 60 -32.39 4.18 -12.00
C LYS A 60 -33.55 3.25 -12.36
N ASP A 61 -34.08 3.37 -13.57
CA ASP A 61 -35.16 2.51 -14.09
C ASP A 61 -36.40 2.42 -13.16
N GLY A 62 -36.71 3.50 -12.43
CA GLY A 62 -37.83 3.57 -11.47
C GLY A 62 -37.51 3.10 -10.04
N TYR A 63 -36.28 2.64 -9.77
CA TYR A 63 -35.83 2.15 -8.46
C TYR A 63 -34.69 3.00 -7.90
N LEU A 64 -34.52 3.07 -6.57
CA LEU A 64 -33.35 3.69 -5.95
C LEU A 64 -32.20 2.69 -5.90
N VAL A 65 -31.07 3.02 -6.53
CA VAL A 65 -29.81 2.28 -6.36
C VAL A 65 -29.24 2.65 -5.00
N GLY A 66 -29.09 1.63 -4.13
CA GLY A 66 -28.53 1.77 -2.80
C GLY A 66 -27.00 1.76 -2.79
N CYS A 67 -26.47 1.87 -1.58
CA CYS A 67 -25.04 1.77 -1.31
C CYS A 67 -24.76 0.54 -0.46
N SER A 68 -23.76 -0.21 -0.88
CA SER A 68 -23.19 -1.35 -0.18
C SER A 68 -21.75 -1.05 0.24
N ASN A 69 -21.20 -1.92 1.08
CA ASN A 69 -19.86 -1.78 1.62
C ASN A 69 -19.04 -3.06 1.41
N ILE A 70 -17.78 -2.89 1.06
CA ILE A 70 -16.77 -3.96 1.11
C ILE A 70 -15.76 -3.56 2.18
N LYS A 71 -15.82 -4.23 3.33
CA LYS A 71 -14.89 -4.05 4.44
C LYS A 71 -13.76 -5.06 4.32
N VAL A 72 -12.52 -4.59 4.38
CA VAL A 72 -11.35 -5.47 4.40
C VAL A 72 -10.60 -5.24 5.69
N LYS A 73 -10.31 -6.31 6.42
CA LYS A 73 -9.50 -6.34 7.63
C LYS A 73 -8.20 -7.05 7.31
N SER A 74 -7.08 -6.38 7.51
CA SER A 74 -5.77 -7.01 7.40
C SER A 74 -5.24 -7.38 8.77
N SER A 75 -4.78 -8.63 8.94
CA SER A 75 -4.20 -9.10 10.19
C SER A 75 -2.76 -8.61 10.35
N SER A 76 -1.74 -9.28 9.82
CA SER A 76 -0.34 -8.90 10.07
C SER A 76 0.24 -7.99 9.00
N ASP A 77 -0.02 -8.30 7.73
CA ASP A 77 0.69 -7.70 6.59
C ASP A 77 -0.15 -6.62 5.90
N PRO A 78 0.50 -5.66 5.23
CA PRO A 78 -0.22 -4.75 4.38
C PRO A 78 -0.74 -5.44 3.11
N VAL A 79 -1.83 -4.89 2.57
CA VAL A 79 -2.46 -5.35 1.32
C VAL A 79 -2.98 -4.17 0.53
N LEU A 80 -2.97 -4.25 -0.79
CA LEU A 80 -3.58 -3.30 -1.69
C LEU A 80 -4.79 -4.00 -2.28
N VAL A 81 -5.96 -3.50 -1.93
CA VAL A 81 -7.23 -4.03 -2.40
C VAL A 81 -7.61 -3.31 -3.67
N ILE A 82 -8.09 -4.05 -4.66
CA ILE A 82 -8.53 -3.54 -5.96
C ILE A 82 -9.94 -4.08 -6.19
N ILE A 83 -10.89 -3.21 -6.49
CA ILE A 83 -12.29 -3.59 -6.73
C ILE A 83 -12.63 -3.22 -8.17
N LYS A 84 -13.03 -4.23 -8.94
CA LYS A 84 -13.49 -4.06 -10.33
C LYS A 84 -15.01 -4.18 -10.42
N LYS A 85 -15.59 -3.40 -11.34
CA LYS A 85 -16.98 -3.55 -11.82
C LYS A 85 -16.94 -3.57 -13.35
N SER A 86 -17.49 -4.62 -13.97
CA SER A 86 -17.48 -4.79 -15.43
C SER A 86 -16.07 -4.58 -16.02
N ASP A 87 -15.09 -5.29 -15.46
CA ASP A 87 -13.67 -5.25 -15.83
C ASP A 87 -12.93 -3.92 -15.71
N LYS A 88 -13.54 -2.90 -15.08
CA LYS A 88 -12.87 -1.62 -14.77
C LYS A 88 -12.57 -1.49 -13.29
N VAL A 89 -11.38 -1.02 -12.95
CA VAL A 89 -11.03 -0.67 -11.57
C VAL A 89 -11.85 0.56 -11.14
N ILE A 90 -12.66 0.41 -10.09
CA ILE A 90 -13.51 1.48 -9.58
C ILE A 90 -13.09 1.99 -8.21
N LYS A 91 -12.35 1.17 -7.44
CA LYS A 91 -11.79 1.50 -6.13
C LYS A 91 -10.48 0.76 -5.95
N HIS A 92 -9.56 1.40 -5.23
CA HIS A 92 -8.35 0.76 -4.75
C HIS A 92 -7.93 1.40 -3.43
N ALA A 93 -7.33 0.64 -2.52
CA ALA A 93 -6.70 1.25 -1.36
C ALA A 93 -5.62 0.36 -0.75
N TYR A 94 -4.57 0.99 -0.24
CA TYR A 94 -3.60 0.34 0.63
C TYR A 94 -4.20 0.22 2.02
N ILE A 95 -4.07 -0.95 2.63
CA ILE A 95 -4.55 -1.24 3.98
C ILE A 95 -3.33 -1.74 4.74
N SER A 96 -2.91 -0.98 5.74
CA SER A 96 -1.77 -1.35 6.59
C SER A 96 -2.09 -2.62 7.38
N GLY A 97 -1.04 -3.35 7.79
CA GLY A 97 -1.20 -4.45 8.74
C GLY A 97 -1.92 -4.01 10.02
N ASN A 98 -2.69 -4.92 10.61
CA ASN A 98 -3.52 -4.72 11.79
C ASN A 98 -4.56 -3.59 11.65
N SER A 99 -5.01 -3.34 10.43
CA SER A 99 -5.95 -2.26 10.12
C SER A 99 -7.16 -2.76 9.35
N SER A 100 -8.12 -1.86 9.14
CA SER A 100 -9.26 -2.15 8.28
C SER A 100 -9.69 -0.93 7.49
N TYR A 101 -10.22 -1.17 6.30
CA TYR A 101 -10.75 -0.13 5.43
C TYR A 101 -12.12 -0.54 4.90
N ASN A 102 -12.99 0.46 4.72
CA ASN A 102 -14.34 0.26 4.22
C ASN A 102 -14.50 0.96 2.87
N PHE A 103 -14.72 0.17 1.82
CA PHE A 103 -15.03 0.68 0.50
C PHE A 103 -16.54 0.83 0.35
N GLN A 104 -17.01 2.05 0.19
CA GLN A 104 -18.40 2.30 -0.19
C GLN A 104 -18.55 2.13 -1.71
N VAL A 105 -19.52 1.33 -2.13
CA VAL A 105 -19.82 1.07 -3.54
C VAL A 105 -21.34 1.13 -3.77
N PRO A 106 -21.80 1.51 -4.97
CA PRO A 106 -23.21 1.30 -5.32
C PRO A 106 -23.58 -0.19 -5.25
N ASP A 107 -24.85 -0.51 -5.21
CA ASP A 107 -25.27 -1.90 -5.38
C ASP A 107 -24.85 -2.46 -6.76
N GLY A 108 -24.60 -3.76 -6.81
CA GLY A 108 -24.22 -4.47 -8.03
C GLY A 108 -23.16 -5.55 -7.82
N ILE A 109 -22.58 -6.00 -8.93
CA ILE A 109 -21.64 -7.11 -8.98
C ILE A 109 -20.20 -6.59 -9.02
N TYR A 110 -19.36 -7.12 -8.15
CA TYR A 110 -17.97 -6.69 -7.97
C TYR A 110 -17.01 -7.86 -7.94
N GLN A 111 -15.82 -7.66 -8.48
CA GLN A 111 -14.71 -8.59 -8.37
C GLN A 111 -13.62 -7.95 -7.52
N VAL A 112 -13.23 -8.61 -6.42
CA VAL A 112 -12.22 -8.10 -5.48
C VAL A 112 -10.91 -8.84 -5.69
N PHE A 113 -9.82 -8.08 -5.75
CA PHE A 113 -8.45 -8.56 -5.81
C PHE A 113 -7.64 -8.05 -4.62
N PHE A 114 -6.66 -8.85 -4.22
CA PHE A 114 -5.73 -8.56 -3.14
C PHE A 114 -4.32 -8.68 -3.71
N TYR A 115 -3.62 -7.55 -3.79
CA TYR A 115 -2.20 -7.50 -4.16
C TYR A 115 -1.38 -7.29 -2.89
N TYR A 116 -0.37 -8.14 -2.67
CA TYR A 116 0.45 -8.14 -1.47
C TYR A 116 1.84 -8.72 -1.76
N GLY A 117 2.78 -8.51 -0.84
CA GLY A 117 4.14 -9.00 -0.93
C GLY A 117 5.01 -8.42 0.16
N ASP A 118 6.31 -8.35 -0.09
CA ASP A 118 7.30 -7.81 0.84
C ASP A 118 7.94 -6.52 0.28
N ASN A 119 8.31 -5.61 1.18
CA ASN A 119 8.92 -4.30 0.88
C ASN A 119 8.07 -3.43 -0.06
N TRP A 120 7.03 -2.79 0.47
CA TRP A 120 6.24 -1.83 -0.30
C TRP A 120 7.08 -0.58 -0.67
N ASN A 121 7.07 -0.22 -1.94
CA ASN A 121 7.76 0.95 -2.48
C ASN A 121 6.76 1.83 -3.24
N SER A 122 6.48 3.03 -2.69
CA SER A 122 5.56 4.00 -3.29
C SER A 122 6.02 4.56 -4.64
N ASN A 123 7.31 4.45 -4.95
CA ASN A 123 7.93 4.94 -6.18
C ASN A 123 8.11 3.82 -7.22
N LYS A 124 7.76 2.58 -6.89
CA LYS A 124 7.80 1.47 -7.84
C LYS A 124 6.81 1.73 -8.96
N LYS A 125 7.30 1.82 -10.19
CA LYS A 125 6.46 1.94 -11.38
C LYS A 125 5.76 0.60 -11.64
N MET A 126 4.44 0.65 -11.78
CA MET A 126 3.61 -0.51 -12.08
C MET A 126 3.30 -0.58 -13.57
N LYS A 127 3.20 -1.79 -14.11
CA LYS A 127 2.67 -2.04 -15.44
C LYS A 127 1.15 -2.15 -15.33
N SER A 128 0.40 -1.39 -16.12
CA SER A 128 -1.05 -1.54 -16.30
C SER A 128 -1.35 -1.37 -17.79
N GLY A 129 -2.34 -2.11 -18.30
CA GLY A 129 -2.83 -1.93 -19.67
C GLY A 129 -3.58 -0.61 -19.87
N GLU A 130 -4.14 -0.05 -18.79
CA GLU A 130 -4.97 1.16 -18.83
C GLU A 130 -4.17 2.46 -18.63
N CYS A 131 -2.99 2.40 -18.00
CA CYS A 131 -2.19 3.59 -17.74
C CYS A 131 -0.68 3.35 -17.59
N SER A 132 0.12 4.38 -17.88
CA SER A 132 1.59 4.36 -17.75
C SER A 132 2.13 4.96 -16.43
N ASN A 133 1.25 5.53 -15.60
CA ASN A 133 1.61 6.38 -14.45
C ASN A 133 1.10 5.85 -13.10
N ALA A 134 0.97 4.52 -12.97
CA ALA A 134 0.71 3.87 -11.70
C ALA A 134 2.02 3.68 -10.92
N TYR A 135 2.08 4.22 -9.70
CA TYR A 135 3.22 4.09 -8.80
C TYR A 135 2.76 3.51 -7.46
N GLY A 136 3.57 2.65 -6.87
CA GLY A 136 3.27 1.94 -5.62
C GLY A 136 3.07 0.46 -5.84
N GLY A 137 3.98 -0.35 -5.31
CA GLY A 137 3.91 -1.81 -5.35
C GLY A 137 4.95 -2.47 -4.44
N TRP A 138 4.86 -3.78 -4.28
CA TRP A 138 5.83 -4.57 -3.51
C TRP A 138 7.06 -4.89 -4.35
N GLU A 139 8.26 -4.90 -3.76
CA GLU A 139 9.49 -5.19 -4.50
C GLU A 139 9.81 -6.68 -4.57
N LYS A 140 9.28 -7.48 -3.64
CA LYS A 140 9.62 -8.90 -3.49
C LYS A 140 8.38 -9.72 -3.18
N ASN A 141 8.43 -11.01 -3.54
CA ASN A 141 7.39 -12.00 -3.23
C ASN A 141 5.99 -11.47 -3.52
N GLU A 142 5.82 -10.93 -4.73
CA GLU A 142 4.58 -10.30 -5.16
C GLU A 142 3.54 -11.36 -5.50
N PHE A 143 2.36 -11.24 -4.89
CA PHE A 143 1.25 -12.14 -5.13
C PHE A 143 -0.02 -11.34 -5.37
N VAL A 144 -0.86 -11.85 -6.28
CA VAL A 144 -2.22 -11.37 -6.47
C VAL A 144 -3.16 -12.54 -6.27
N SER A 145 -4.16 -12.35 -5.43
CA SER A 145 -5.28 -13.26 -5.27
C SER A 145 -6.60 -12.54 -5.50
N LYS A 146 -7.67 -13.30 -5.71
CA LYS A 146 -9.01 -12.78 -5.92
C LYS A 146 -10.05 -13.69 -5.31
N ASP A 147 -11.25 -13.15 -5.12
CA ASP A 147 -12.45 -13.95 -4.85
C ASP A 147 -13.18 -14.30 -6.16
N ASN A 148 -14.36 -14.90 -6.12
CA ASN A 148 -15.29 -14.86 -7.26
C ASN A 148 -16.09 -13.54 -7.25
N PRO A 149 -16.79 -13.19 -8.35
CA PRO A 149 -17.66 -12.02 -8.35
C PRO A 149 -18.73 -12.14 -7.26
N ILE A 150 -18.93 -11.06 -6.52
CA ILE A 150 -19.93 -10.95 -5.44
C ILE A 150 -21.04 -9.99 -5.86
N SER A 151 -22.28 -10.33 -5.54
CA SER A 151 -23.43 -9.42 -5.71
C SER A 151 -23.73 -8.72 -4.38
N LEU A 152 -23.86 -7.40 -4.41
CA LEU A 152 -24.14 -6.58 -3.22
C LEU A 152 -25.43 -5.78 -3.42
N GLU A 153 -26.33 -5.88 -2.44
CA GLU A 153 -27.59 -5.15 -2.38
C GLU A 153 -27.86 -4.69 -0.93
N GLY A 154 -27.53 -3.44 -0.62
CA GLY A 154 -27.71 -2.86 0.72
C GLY A 154 -26.96 -3.54 1.86
N GLN A 155 -25.81 -4.19 1.57
CA GLN A 155 -25.12 -5.06 2.54
C GLN A 155 -23.64 -4.74 2.72
N ILE A 156 -23.05 -5.26 3.81
CA ILE A 156 -21.62 -5.16 4.11
C ILE A 156 -20.97 -6.52 3.90
N MET A 157 -20.17 -6.65 2.84
CA MET A 157 -19.29 -7.80 2.66
C MET A 157 -17.99 -7.59 3.44
N THR A 158 -17.53 -8.59 4.20
CA THR A 158 -16.30 -8.47 5.00
C THR A 158 -15.27 -9.53 4.59
N TYR A 159 -14.08 -9.08 4.21
CA TYR A 159 -12.89 -9.90 4.04
C TYR A 159 -11.98 -9.78 5.28
N THR A 160 -11.50 -10.91 5.78
CA THR A 160 -10.46 -10.95 6.82
C THR A 160 -9.25 -11.67 6.26
N LEU A 161 -8.14 -10.95 6.14
CA LEU A 161 -6.93 -11.43 5.48
C LEU A 161 -5.87 -11.76 6.53
N THR A 162 -5.57 -13.05 6.64
CA THR A 162 -4.58 -13.57 7.59
C THR A 162 -3.44 -14.20 6.81
N ARG A 163 -2.19 -13.78 7.08
CA ARG A 163 -1.02 -14.49 6.56
C ARG A 163 -0.90 -15.80 7.31
N VAL A 164 -0.89 -16.92 6.58
CA VAL A 164 -0.67 -18.25 7.15
C VAL A 164 0.59 -18.82 6.52
N ASN A 165 1.62 -19.04 7.34
CA ASN A 165 2.79 -19.81 6.92
C ASN A 165 2.40 -21.29 6.95
N TYR A 166 2.63 -22.02 5.84
CA TYR A 166 2.28 -23.44 5.70
C TYR A 166 0.77 -23.76 5.84
N GLY A 167 -0.09 -22.80 5.49
CA GLY A 167 -1.54 -23.00 5.48
C GLY A 167 -2.01 -23.76 4.24
N ASN A 168 -3.03 -24.61 4.40
CA ASN A 168 -3.70 -25.33 3.30
C ASN A 168 -4.75 -24.46 2.56
N PHE A 169 -4.84 -23.17 2.88
CA PHE A 169 -5.75 -22.24 2.23
C PHE A 169 -5.07 -21.59 1.03
N ASN A 170 -5.56 -21.90 -0.17
CA ASN A 170 -5.03 -21.37 -1.42
C ASN A 170 -6.09 -20.42 -2.03
N PRO A 171 -6.04 -19.11 -1.73
CA PRO A 171 -6.95 -18.16 -2.36
C PRO A 171 -6.77 -18.23 -3.88
N LYS A 172 -7.84 -17.98 -4.65
CA LYS A 172 -7.80 -18.10 -6.11
C LYS A 172 -6.73 -17.15 -6.65
N ARG A 173 -5.68 -17.73 -7.24
CA ARG A 173 -4.55 -16.95 -7.76
C ARG A 173 -5.02 -16.08 -8.93
N SER A 174 -4.36 -14.94 -9.08
CA SER A 174 -4.59 -13.96 -10.13
C SER A 174 -3.24 -13.35 -10.55
N SER A 175 -3.25 -12.45 -11.52
CA SER A 175 -2.10 -11.62 -11.90
C SER A 175 -2.41 -10.13 -11.74
N LEU A 176 -1.36 -9.30 -11.76
CA LEU A 176 -1.51 -7.86 -11.87
C LEU A 176 -2.16 -7.46 -13.19
N ASP A 177 -1.87 -8.18 -14.29
CA ASP A 177 -2.47 -7.92 -15.60
C ASP A 177 -3.99 -8.13 -15.62
N GLU A 178 -4.53 -9.02 -14.78
CA GLU A 178 -5.99 -9.17 -14.64
C GLU A 178 -6.58 -8.09 -13.71
N ALA A 179 -5.84 -7.74 -12.66
CA ALA A 179 -6.31 -6.83 -11.63
C ALA A 179 -6.25 -5.34 -12.04
N LEU A 180 -5.33 -4.97 -12.93
CA LEU A 180 -5.06 -3.62 -13.45
C LEU A 180 -5.53 -3.42 -14.90
#